data_AF-A0A1Q7ELI6-F1
#
_entry.id   AF-A0A1Q7ELI6-F1
#
_cell.length_a   1.000
_cell.length_b   1.000
_cell.length_c   1.000
_cell.angle_alpha   90.00
_cell.angle_beta   90.00
_cell.angle_gamma   90.00
#
_symmetry.space_group_name_H-M   'P 1'
#
loop_
_entity.id
_entity.type
_entity.pdbx_description
1 polymer ?
#
loop_
_entity_poly.entity_id
_entity_poly.type
_entity_poly.pdbx_seq_one_letter_code
_entity_poly.pdbx_strand_id
1 'polypeptide(L)'
;MSRNVLGLLVVLTLVGCTTAAHSKGASAQSIALQPGDVSGLVKCAGSGDIQTVIGRAKSSDQVAASQYAAEWEQWRTQGATEAYYAAYGQTATDCDALSTIGTGAPTGGLIAGLVVKFKDQAIAARTYRADSTLLGFGPKDITFIQLVGGSVMTGSGTGLGPESVVGSGYVSGATYYFAFWQKKVVDSFFIAYDMPSAVAEGATHRVNQRMNL
;
A
#
# COMPACT_ATOMS: atom_id res chain seq x y z
N MET A 1 -27.44 78.91 9.15
CA MET A 1 -26.79 77.91 10.02
C MET A 1 -27.34 76.52 9.68
N SER A 2 -26.42 75.61 9.33
CA SER A 2 -26.53 74.14 9.43
C SER A 2 -27.51 73.37 8.51
N ARG A 3 -26.97 72.95 7.35
CA ARG A 3 -27.41 71.78 6.54
C ARG A 3 -27.00 70.49 7.27
N ASN A 4 -27.89 69.50 7.38
CA ASN A 4 -27.50 68.12 7.72
C ASN A 4 -27.95 67.16 6.63
N VAL A 5 -26.97 66.51 6.01
CA VAL A 5 -27.07 65.50 4.96
C VAL A 5 -27.20 64.14 5.64
N LEU A 6 -28.28 63.40 5.36
CA LEU A 6 -28.42 62.00 5.77
C LEU A 6 -27.76 61.11 4.71
N GLY A 7 -26.67 60.43 5.10
CA GLY A 7 -25.88 59.55 4.23
C GLY A 7 -26.56 58.21 3.98
N LEU A 8 -26.59 57.82 2.70
CA LEU A 8 -27.06 56.51 2.22
C LEU A 8 -25.90 55.50 2.33
N LEU A 9 -26.04 54.50 3.21
CA LEU A 9 -25.09 53.39 3.37
C LEU A 9 -25.46 52.27 2.38
N VAL A 10 -24.66 52.13 1.32
CA VAL A 10 -24.75 51.03 0.36
C VAL A 10 -23.95 49.84 0.89
N VAL A 11 -24.63 48.74 1.23
CA VAL A 11 -24.01 47.48 1.63
C VAL A 11 -23.69 46.67 0.37
N LEU A 12 -22.39 46.55 0.03
CA LEU A 12 -21.92 45.65 -1.02
C LEU A 12 -21.95 44.20 -0.52
N THR A 13 -22.84 43.38 -1.09
CA THR A 13 -22.81 41.92 -0.92
C THR A 13 -21.73 41.31 -1.81
N LEU A 14 -20.59 40.94 -1.22
CA LEU A 14 -19.56 40.13 -1.88
C LEU A 14 -20.05 38.68 -2.02
N VAL A 15 -20.45 38.29 -3.23
CA VAL A 15 -20.65 36.89 -3.61
C VAL A 15 -19.27 36.26 -3.74
N GLY A 16 -18.80 35.62 -2.66
CA GLY A 16 -17.61 34.80 -2.70
C GLY A 16 -17.88 33.52 -3.49
N CYS A 17 -17.26 33.40 -4.67
CA CYS A 17 -17.10 32.11 -5.34
C CYS A 17 -16.34 31.16 -4.39
N THR A 18 -17.07 30.31 -3.68
CA THR A 18 -16.47 29.14 -3.04
C THR A 18 -16.16 28.15 -4.15
N THR A 19 -14.93 28.19 -4.65
CA THR A 19 -14.38 27.06 -5.38
C THR A 19 -14.43 25.87 -4.42
N ALA A 20 -15.34 24.93 -4.71
CA ALA A 20 -15.37 23.65 -4.01
C ALA A 20 -13.98 23.01 -4.19
N ALA A 21 -13.17 23.09 -3.14
CA ALA A 21 -11.94 22.32 -3.05
C ALA A 21 -12.36 20.86 -3.14
N HIS A 22 -12.17 20.26 -4.32
CA HIS A 22 -12.25 18.82 -4.46
C HIS A 22 -11.25 18.28 -3.44
N SER A 23 -11.73 17.61 -2.39
CA SER A 23 -10.86 16.95 -1.42
C SER A 23 -9.95 16.03 -2.23
N LYS A 24 -8.66 16.35 -2.28
CA LYS A 24 -7.68 15.51 -2.95
C LYS A 24 -7.76 14.14 -2.27
N GLY A 25 -8.31 13.14 -2.98
CA GLY A 25 -8.54 11.81 -2.40
C GLY A 25 -7.26 11.23 -1.80
N ALA A 26 -7.41 10.33 -0.82
CA ALA A 26 -6.29 9.74 -0.07
C ALA A 26 -5.18 9.27 -1.02
N SER A 27 -3.93 9.66 -0.75
CA SER A 27 -2.76 9.22 -1.52
C SER A 27 -2.40 7.78 -1.18
N ALA A 28 -1.68 7.07 -2.06
CA ALA A 28 -1.17 5.73 -1.79
C ALA A 28 -0.30 5.73 -0.53
N GLN A 29 0.53 6.77 -0.34
CA GLN A 29 1.31 6.97 0.89
C GLN A 29 0.44 7.07 2.13
N SER A 30 -0.68 7.79 2.08
CA SER A 30 -1.58 7.94 3.25
C SER A 30 -2.36 6.67 3.58
N ILE A 31 -2.51 5.76 2.61
CA ILE A 31 -3.23 4.49 2.77
C ILE A 31 -2.29 3.41 3.30
N ALA A 32 -1.05 3.34 2.78
CA ALA A 32 -0.03 2.35 3.11
C ALA A 32 0.25 2.24 4.62
N LEU A 33 1.06 1.26 5.03
CA LEU A 33 1.46 1.10 6.44
C LEU A 33 2.00 2.41 7.00
N GLN A 34 1.41 2.81 8.13
CA GLN A 34 1.80 3.95 8.93
C GLN A 34 2.50 3.46 10.21
N PRO A 35 3.35 4.29 10.84
CA PRO A 35 4.00 3.91 12.09
C PRO A 35 3.01 3.49 13.19
N GLY A 36 1.83 4.11 13.25
CA GLY A 36 0.78 3.75 14.21
C GLY A 36 0.14 2.38 13.95
N ASP A 37 0.32 1.79 12.77
CA ASP A 37 -0.18 0.45 12.47
C ASP A 37 0.73 -0.65 13.02
N VAL A 38 1.97 -0.32 13.35
CA VAL A 38 3.02 -1.29 13.68
C VAL A 38 3.88 -0.73 14.81
N SER A 39 3.22 -0.47 15.94
CA SER A 39 3.87 0.12 17.11
C SER A 39 5.07 -0.70 17.57
N GLY A 40 6.18 -0.02 17.83
CA GLY A 40 7.45 -0.65 18.24
C GLY A 40 8.36 -1.09 17.08
N LEU A 41 7.88 -1.05 15.83
CA LEU A 41 8.73 -1.33 14.67
C LEU A 41 9.42 -0.07 14.13
N VAL A 42 10.59 -0.25 13.51
CA VAL A 42 11.34 0.82 12.85
C VAL A 42 11.03 0.84 11.36
N LYS A 43 10.83 2.03 10.78
CA LYS A 43 10.60 2.17 9.34
C LYS A 43 11.88 1.86 8.58
N CYS A 44 11.80 0.91 7.65
CA CYS A 44 12.93 0.55 6.80
C CYS A 44 13.22 1.64 5.77
N ALA A 45 14.52 1.92 5.55
CA ALA A 45 14.99 2.88 4.56
C ALA A 45 14.53 2.53 3.13
N GLY A 46 14.20 1.26 2.85
CA GLY A 46 13.62 0.78 1.60
C GLY A 46 12.21 1.30 1.31
N SER A 47 11.50 1.90 2.27
CA SER A 47 10.15 2.47 2.07
C SER A 47 10.15 3.74 1.20
N GLY A 48 9.13 3.96 0.38
CA GLY A 48 9.00 5.18 -0.43
C GLY A 48 7.99 5.05 -1.55
N ASP A 49 7.83 6.12 -2.33
CA ASP A 49 7.14 6.01 -3.62
C ASP A 49 7.92 5.09 -4.57
N ILE A 50 7.25 4.56 -5.58
CA ILE A 50 7.82 3.57 -6.50
C ILE A 50 9.08 4.06 -7.23
N GLN A 51 9.19 5.35 -7.56
CA GLN A 51 10.38 5.89 -8.23
C GLN A 51 11.57 5.91 -7.27
N THR A 52 11.33 6.27 -6.01
CA THR A 52 12.34 6.19 -4.96
C THR A 52 12.79 4.74 -4.73
N VAL A 53 11.87 3.77 -4.70
CA VAL A 53 12.20 2.34 -4.56
C VAL A 53 13.06 1.85 -5.73
N ILE A 54 12.65 2.11 -6.97
CA ILE A 54 13.41 1.77 -8.18
C ILE A 54 14.79 2.44 -8.16
N GLY A 55 14.84 3.72 -7.77
CA GLY A 55 16.07 4.49 -7.67
C GLY A 55 17.07 3.89 -6.69
N ARG A 56 16.61 3.42 -5.52
CA ARG A 56 17.46 2.71 -4.57
C ARG A 56 17.94 1.38 -5.12
N ALA A 57 17.04 0.58 -5.70
CA ALA A 57 17.40 -0.70 -6.29
C ALA A 57 18.54 -0.55 -7.32
N LYS A 58 18.59 0.52 -8.11
CA LYS A 58 19.70 0.75 -9.06
C LYS A 58 21.09 0.77 -8.42
N SER A 59 21.18 1.16 -7.15
CA SER A 59 22.46 1.24 -6.43
C SER A 59 22.93 -0.10 -5.86
N SER A 60 22.01 -1.04 -5.63
CA SER A 60 22.28 -2.34 -5.00
C SER A 60 22.11 -3.54 -5.95
N ASP A 61 21.13 -3.48 -6.84
CA ASP A 61 20.76 -4.54 -7.78
C ASP A 61 20.13 -3.95 -9.07
N GLN A 62 20.93 -3.84 -10.12
CA GLN A 62 20.49 -3.31 -11.42
C GLN A 62 19.45 -4.19 -12.12
N VAL A 63 19.45 -5.50 -11.86
CA VAL A 63 18.53 -6.45 -12.48
C VAL A 63 17.15 -6.30 -11.83
N ALA A 64 17.08 -6.23 -10.49
CA ALA A 64 15.85 -5.92 -9.77
C ALA A 64 15.31 -4.54 -10.17
N ALA A 65 16.17 -3.51 -10.25
CA ALA A 65 15.75 -2.17 -10.63
C ALA A 65 15.12 -2.11 -12.03
N SER A 66 15.70 -2.84 -12.99
CA SER A 66 15.17 -2.90 -14.36
C SER A 66 13.83 -3.63 -14.41
N GLN A 67 13.68 -4.72 -13.67
CA GLN A 67 12.41 -5.44 -13.53
C GLN A 67 11.33 -4.55 -12.90
N TYR A 68 11.63 -3.91 -11.76
CA TYR A 68 10.67 -3.02 -11.08
C TYR A 68 10.26 -1.84 -11.95
N ALA A 69 11.17 -1.29 -12.75
CA ALA A 69 10.85 -0.23 -13.71
C ALA A 69 9.91 -0.73 -14.82
N ALA A 70 10.14 -1.92 -15.36
CA ALA A 70 9.29 -2.53 -16.38
C ALA A 70 7.90 -2.88 -15.83
N GLU A 71 7.83 -3.50 -14.65
CA GLU A 71 6.57 -3.78 -13.95
C GLU A 71 5.79 -2.48 -13.68
N TRP A 72 6.45 -1.45 -13.14
CA TRP A 72 5.79 -0.17 -12.90
C TRP A 72 5.26 0.45 -14.20
N GLU A 73 6.03 0.41 -15.29
CA GLU A 73 5.57 0.92 -16.58
C GLU A 73 4.35 0.16 -17.08
N GLN A 74 4.36 -1.17 -17.00
CA GLN A 74 3.22 -2.00 -17.34
C GLN A 74 1.99 -1.60 -16.51
N TRP A 75 2.12 -1.44 -15.20
CA TRP A 75 1.01 -1.03 -14.34
C TRP A 75 0.51 0.39 -14.67
N ARG A 76 1.41 1.33 -14.99
CA ARG A 76 1.03 2.68 -15.44
C ARG A 76 0.22 2.66 -16.73
N THR A 77 0.66 1.89 -17.73
CA THR A 77 -0.07 1.75 -18.99
C THR A 77 -1.46 1.14 -18.78
N GLN A 78 -1.61 0.28 -17.78
CA GLN A 78 -2.91 -0.29 -17.37
C GLN A 78 -3.77 0.66 -16.54
N GLY A 79 -3.23 1.79 -16.07
CA GLY A 79 -3.98 2.83 -15.37
C GLY A 79 -3.60 3.03 -13.89
N ALA A 80 -2.50 2.47 -13.41
CA ALA A 80 -1.92 2.86 -12.13
C ALA A 80 -1.45 4.33 -12.16
N THR A 81 -1.68 5.06 -11.07
CA THR A 81 -1.39 6.49 -10.96
C THR A 81 -0.42 6.81 -9.83
N GLU A 82 -0.42 6.01 -8.76
CA GLU A 82 0.43 6.20 -7.60
C GLU A 82 0.74 4.82 -7.00
N ALA A 83 1.96 4.63 -6.51
CA ALA A 83 2.31 3.46 -5.74
C ALA A 83 3.25 3.86 -4.59
N TYR A 84 3.01 3.29 -3.42
CA TYR A 84 3.83 3.51 -2.24
C TYR A 84 4.14 2.19 -1.54
N TYR A 85 5.42 1.95 -1.32
CA TYR A 85 5.94 0.80 -0.61
C TYR A 85 6.33 1.23 0.81
N ALA A 86 5.84 0.51 1.81
CA ALA A 86 6.15 0.76 3.21
C ALA A 86 6.59 -0.54 3.86
N ALA A 87 7.75 -0.51 4.51
CA ALA A 87 8.27 -1.65 5.24
C ALA A 87 8.81 -1.23 6.61
N TYR A 88 8.63 -2.12 7.58
CA TYR A 88 8.97 -1.93 8.98
C TYR A 88 9.58 -3.21 9.55
N GLY A 89 10.70 -3.09 10.26
CA GLY A 89 11.40 -4.20 10.92
C GLY A 89 11.32 -4.08 12.44
N GLN A 90 11.49 -5.20 13.15
CA GLN A 90 11.65 -5.22 14.61
C GLN A 90 12.90 -4.44 15.02
N THR A 91 13.96 -4.56 14.24
CA THR A 91 15.23 -3.84 14.37
C THR A 91 15.67 -3.26 13.02
N ALA A 92 16.71 -2.43 13.04
CA ALA A 92 17.33 -1.95 11.81
C ALA A 92 17.92 -3.10 10.97
N THR A 93 18.42 -4.16 11.61
CA THR A 93 18.98 -5.33 10.93
C THR A 93 17.91 -6.14 10.21
N ASP A 94 16.70 -6.24 10.75
CA ASP A 94 15.60 -6.96 10.06
C ASP A 94 15.19 -6.24 8.77
N CYS A 95 15.40 -4.91 8.69
CA CYS A 95 15.21 -4.15 7.47
C CYS A 95 16.26 -4.46 6.38
N ASP A 96 17.45 -4.94 6.73
CA ASP A 96 18.50 -5.28 5.77
C ASP A 96 18.09 -6.48 4.89
N ALA A 97 17.14 -7.29 5.36
CA ALA A 97 16.60 -8.39 4.60
C ALA A 97 15.87 -7.95 3.31
N LEU A 98 15.44 -6.68 3.22
CA LEU A 98 14.91 -6.08 1.99
C LEU A 98 15.98 -5.84 0.91
N SER A 99 17.24 -5.78 1.32
CA SER A 99 18.39 -5.54 0.43
C SER A 99 19.21 -6.80 0.16
N THR A 100 18.91 -7.89 0.87
CA THR A 100 19.65 -9.15 0.76
C THR A 100 19.09 -9.96 -0.41
N ILE A 101 19.94 -10.24 -1.39
CA ILE A 101 19.62 -11.16 -2.48
C ILE A 101 19.72 -12.59 -1.92
N GLY A 102 18.58 -13.21 -1.66
CA GLY A 102 18.50 -14.57 -1.15
C GLY A 102 17.12 -15.17 -1.37
N THR A 103 17.04 -16.49 -1.50
CA THR A 103 15.78 -17.23 -1.68
C THR A 103 15.13 -17.64 -0.36
N GLY A 104 15.75 -17.33 0.78
CA GLY A 104 15.22 -17.61 2.11
C GLY A 104 14.23 -16.54 2.56
N ALA A 105 13.19 -16.96 3.30
CA ALA A 105 12.33 -16.01 4.00
C ALA A 105 13.15 -15.26 5.06
N PRO A 106 12.96 -13.94 5.19
CA PRO A 106 13.66 -13.15 6.20
C PRO A 106 13.23 -13.62 7.59
N THR A 107 14.20 -13.76 8.49
CA THR A 107 13.97 -14.07 9.91
C THR A 107 14.14 -12.82 10.74
N GLY A 108 13.37 -12.65 11.82
CA GLY A 108 13.61 -11.59 12.81
C GLY A 108 12.53 -10.50 12.93
N GLY A 109 11.44 -10.60 12.17
CA GLY A 109 10.29 -9.70 12.31
C GLY A 109 10.35 -8.56 11.30
N LEU A 110 9.64 -8.74 10.19
CA LEU A 110 9.56 -7.77 9.11
C LEU A 110 8.12 -7.75 8.59
N ILE A 111 7.58 -6.56 8.36
CA ILE A 111 6.31 -6.37 7.66
C ILE A 111 6.50 -5.35 6.55
N ALA A 112 6.03 -5.71 5.35
CA ALA A 112 6.12 -4.89 4.17
C ALA A 112 4.78 -4.87 3.44
N GLY A 113 4.47 -3.76 2.79
CA GLY A 113 3.44 -3.79 1.80
C GLY A 113 3.48 -2.64 0.81
N LEU A 114 2.72 -2.86 -0.23
CA LEU A 114 2.62 -2.05 -1.41
C LEU A 114 1.16 -1.65 -1.58
N VAL A 115 0.92 -0.34 -1.68
CA VAL A 115 -0.37 0.20 -2.06
C VAL A 115 -0.25 0.80 -3.45
N VAL A 116 -1.17 0.45 -4.34
CA VAL A 116 -1.25 0.99 -5.69
C VAL A 116 -2.62 1.59 -5.92
N LYS A 117 -2.65 2.83 -6.41
CA LYS A 117 -3.87 3.52 -6.82
C LYS A 117 -4.01 3.49 -8.33
N PHE A 118 -5.24 3.34 -8.78
CA PHE A 118 -5.62 3.33 -10.19
C PHE A 118 -6.53 4.50 -10.52
N LYS A 119 -6.70 4.76 -11.81
CA LYS A 119 -7.62 5.79 -12.32
C LYS A 119 -9.07 5.52 -11.95
N ASP A 120 -9.47 4.25 -11.92
CA ASP A 120 -10.82 3.84 -11.55
C ASP A 120 -10.84 2.42 -10.96
N GLN A 121 -12.00 2.06 -10.39
CA GLN A 121 -12.21 0.78 -9.71
C GLN A 121 -12.25 -0.41 -10.67
N ALA A 122 -12.74 -0.22 -11.90
CA ALA A 122 -12.81 -1.32 -12.86
C ALA A 122 -11.41 -1.75 -13.31
N ILE A 123 -10.49 -0.78 -13.45
CA ILE A 123 -9.07 -1.02 -13.68
C ILE A 123 -8.45 -1.75 -12.49
N ALA A 124 -8.60 -1.24 -11.26
CA ALA A 124 -8.05 -1.90 -10.07
C ALA A 124 -8.50 -3.36 -9.97
N ALA A 125 -9.82 -3.60 -10.06
CA ALA A 125 -10.38 -4.95 -9.98
C ALA A 125 -9.91 -5.88 -11.11
N ARG A 126 -9.66 -5.35 -12.32
CA ARG A 126 -9.09 -6.14 -13.41
C ARG A 126 -7.63 -6.49 -13.14
N THR A 127 -6.83 -5.53 -12.67
CA THR A 127 -5.41 -5.75 -12.36
C THR A 127 -5.24 -6.78 -11.26
N TYR A 128 -6.02 -6.69 -10.17
CA TYR A 128 -6.04 -7.67 -9.09
C TYR A 128 -6.30 -9.11 -9.59
N ARG A 129 -7.28 -9.29 -10.48
CA ARG A 129 -7.63 -10.61 -11.03
C ARG A 129 -6.69 -11.13 -12.11
N ALA A 130 -5.81 -10.29 -12.65
CA ALA A 130 -4.90 -10.66 -13.73
C ALA A 130 -3.60 -11.31 -13.20
N ASP A 131 -3.56 -11.69 -11.92
CA ASP A 131 -2.41 -12.25 -11.20
C ASP A 131 -1.10 -11.48 -11.40
N SER A 132 -1.20 -10.18 -11.68
CA SER A 132 -0.06 -9.32 -11.99
C SER A 132 0.78 -9.03 -10.75
N THR A 133 2.10 -8.89 -10.94
CA THR A 133 3.02 -8.57 -9.85
C THR A 133 3.62 -7.18 -9.99
N LEU A 134 3.92 -6.55 -8.85
CA LEU A 134 4.73 -5.34 -8.76
C LEU A 134 5.64 -5.44 -7.53
N LEU A 135 6.95 -5.25 -7.72
CA LEU A 135 7.97 -5.49 -6.68
C LEU A 135 7.93 -6.92 -6.12
N GLY A 136 7.50 -7.88 -6.94
CA GLY A 136 7.30 -9.27 -6.53
C GLY A 136 6.05 -9.53 -5.66
N PHE A 137 5.26 -8.50 -5.30
CA PHE A 137 3.96 -8.67 -4.64
C PHE A 137 2.89 -9.09 -5.65
N GLY A 138 2.06 -10.06 -5.29
CA GLY A 138 0.93 -10.52 -6.10
C GLY A 138 0.62 -12.00 -5.83
N PRO A 139 -0.48 -12.51 -6.40
CA PRO A 139 -1.00 -13.85 -6.11
C PRO A 139 -0.18 -15.02 -6.69
N LYS A 140 1.00 -14.77 -7.26
CA LYS A 140 1.82 -15.78 -7.98
C LYS A 140 2.11 -17.06 -7.17
N ASP A 141 2.18 -16.95 -5.84
CA ASP A 141 2.60 -18.04 -4.95
C ASP A 141 1.43 -18.70 -4.19
N ILE A 142 0.17 -18.24 -4.35
CA ILE A 142 -0.96 -18.70 -3.53
C ILE A 142 -1.20 -20.21 -3.66
N THR A 143 -1.20 -20.73 -4.89
CA THR A 143 -1.39 -22.17 -5.14
C THR A 143 -0.27 -22.98 -4.49
N PHE A 144 0.98 -22.51 -4.59
CA PHE A 144 2.11 -23.19 -3.96
C PHE A 144 1.98 -23.20 -2.44
N ILE A 145 1.58 -22.07 -1.84
CA ILE A 145 1.33 -21.94 -0.40
C ILE A 145 0.33 -22.99 0.08
N GLN A 146 -0.79 -23.18 -0.63
CA GLN A 146 -1.78 -24.21 -0.30
C GLN A 146 -1.17 -25.62 -0.38
N LEU A 147 -0.39 -25.90 -1.43
CA LEU A 147 0.23 -27.21 -1.66
C LEU A 147 1.22 -27.60 -0.57
N VAL A 148 1.94 -26.63 0.00
CA VAL A 148 2.91 -26.88 1.08
C VAL A 148 2.31 -26.80 2.49
N GLY A 149 0.97 -26.78 2.59
CA GLY A 149 0.24 -26.84 3.87
C GLY A 149 0.00 -25.47 4.53
N GLY A 150 0.21 -24.37 3.81
CA GLY A 150 -0.18 -23.04 4.27
C GLY A 150 -1.70 -22.84 4.25
N SER A 151 -2.17 -21.89 5.07
CA SER A 151 -3.57 -21.48 5.12
C SER A 151 -3.85 -20.40 4.08
N VAL A 152 -4.99 -20.51 3.40
CA VAL A 152 -5.47 -19.50 2.45
C VAL A 152 -6.97 -19.36 2.59
N MET A 153 -7.43 -18.12 2.71
CA MET A 153 -8.83 -17.72 2.72
C MET A 153 -9.04 -16.63 1.68
N THR A 154 -10.10 -16.76 0.88
CA THR A 154 -10.40 -15.83 -0.22
C THR A 154 -11.77 -15.19 -0.07
N GLY A 155 -11.95 -14.04 -0.70
CA GLY A 155 -13.23 -13.36 -0.80
C GLY A 155 -13.72 -12.79 0.53
N SER A 156 -15.03 -12.58 0.65
CA SER A 156 -15.62 -11.85 1.78
C SER A 156 -15.31 -12.45 3.16
N GLY A 157 -14.94 -13.73 3.24
CA GLY A 157 -14.52 -14.38 4.49
C GLY A 157 -13.28 -13.74 5.13
N THR A 158 -12.44 -13.06 4.35
CA THR A 158 -11.24 -12.37 4.85
C THR A 158 -11.53 -11.12 5.69
N GLY A 159 -12.74 -10.56 5.59
CA GLY A 159 -13.06 -9.23 6.16
C GLY A 159 -12.44 -8.04 5.40
N LEU A 160 -11.78 -8.27 4.25
CA LEU A 160 -11.16 -7.21 3.43
C LEU A 160 -12.02 -6.82 2.22
N GLY A 161 -12.87 -7.73 1.74
CA GLY A 161 -13.78 -7.50 0.62
C GLY A 161 -13.92 -8.73 -0.28
N PRO A 162 -14.76 -8.67 -1.32
CA PRO A 162 -14.94 -9.80 -2.25
C PRO A 162 -13.69 -10.10 -3.09
N GLU A 163 -12.88 -9.09 -3.39
CA GLU A 163 -11.61 -9.22 -4.12
C GLU A 163 -10.46 -9.23 -3.12
N SER A 164 -10.29 -10.35 -2.43
CA SER A 164 -9.26 -10.46 -1.40
C SER A 164 -8.78 -11.88 -1.17
N VAL A 165 -7.58 -11.99 -0.63
CA VAL A 165 -6.98 -13.22 -0.12
C VAL A 165 -6.12 -12.90 1.09
N VAL A 166 -6.23 -13.74 2.11
CA VAL A 166 -5.39 -13.73 3.31
C VAL A 166 -4.85 -15.13 3.49
N GLY A 167 -3.61 -15.25 3.94
CA GLY A 167 -3.04 -16.53 4.26
C GLY A 167 -1.82 -16.45 5.15
N SER A 168 -1.36 -17.61 5.58
CA SER A 168 -0.18 -17.74 6.44
C SER A 168 0.42 -19.11 6.32
N GLY A 169 1.68 -19.25 6.74
CA GLY A 169 2.35 -20.54 6.77
C GLY A 169 3.73 -20.46 7.41
N TYR A 170 4.53 -21.47 7.11
CA TYR A 170 5.89 -21.60 7.59
C TYR A 170 6.81 -21.99 6.44
N VAL A 171 7.94 -21.31 6.31
CA VAL A 171 8.95 -21.60 5.28
C VAL A 171 10.34 -21.26 5.80
N SER A 172 11.29 -22.18 5.59
CA SER A 172 12.72 -21.95 5.87
C SER A 172 13.04 -21.41 7.28
N GLY A 173 12.31 -21.85 8.31
CA GLY A 173 12.55 -21.38 9.68
C GLY A 173 11.62 -20.27 10.15
N ALA A 174 10.95 -19.57 9.22
CA ALA A 174 10.17 -18.37 9.51
C ALA A 174 8.67 -18.60 9.31
N THR A 175 7.88 -17.97 10.17
CA THR A 175 6.44 -17.82 9.95
C THR A 175 6.19 -16.70 8.94
N TYR A 176 5.14 -16.81 8.13
CA TYR A 176 4.71 -15.72 7.27
C TYR A 176 3.20 -15.53 7.30
N TYR A 177 2.78 -14.29 7.04
CA TYR A 177 1.41 -13.87 6.79
C TYR A 177 1.40 -13.06 5.49
N PHE A 178 0.34 -13.18 4.70
CA PHE A 178 0.11 -12.30 3.56
C PHE A 178 -1.35 -11.90 3.47
N ALA A 179 -1.60 -10.72 2.92
CA ALA A 179 -2.93 -10.24 2.58
C ALA A 179 -2.87 -9.40 1.32
N PHE A 180 -3.59 -9.82 0.28
CA PHE A 180 -3.73 -9.09 -0.98
C PHE A 180 -5.20 -8.79 -1.20
N TRP A 181 -5.55 -7.54 -1.50
CA TRP A 181 -6.93 -7.20 -1.77
C TRP A 181 -7.07 -5.93 -2.60
N GLN A 182 -8.19 -5.85 -3.29
CA GLN A 182 -8.64 -4.68 -4.01
C GLN A 182 -9.82 -4.06 -3.28
N LYS A 183 -9.82 -2.73 -3.20
CA LYS A 183 -10.97 -1.96 -2.72
C LYS A 183 -11.03 -0.59 -3.40
N LYS A 184 -12.20 -0.25 -3.96
CA LYS A 184 -12.39 0.96 -4.76
C LYS A 184 -11.29 1.09 -5.84
N VAL A 185 -10.55 2.19 -5.87
CA VAL A 185 -9.51 2.47 -6.86
C VAL A 185 -8.12 1.98 -6.41
N VAL A 186 -8.05 1.10 -5.39
CA VAL A 186 -6.80 0.78 -4.70
C VAL A 186 -6.60 -0.73 -4.61
N ASP A 187 -5.40 -1.18 -4.94
CA ASP A 187 -4.91 -2.51 -4.59
C ASP A 187 -3.91 -2.38 -3.44
N SER A 188 -3.94 -3.32 -2.53
CA SER A 188 -3.03 -3.39 -1.39
C SER A 188 -2.47 -4.79 -1.25
N PHE A 189 -1.17 -4.87 -1.04
CA PHE A 189 -0.44 -6.12 -0.87
C PHE A 189 0.42 -6.06 0.38
N PHE A 190 0.24 -7.00 1.31
CA PHE A 190 1.05 -7.12 2.52
C PHE A 190 1.67 -8.50 2.65
N ILE A 191 2.88 -8.50 3.17
CA ILE A 191 3.58 -9.70 3.63
C ILE A 191 4.24 -9.36 4.97
N ALA A 192 4.16 -10.26 5.94
CA ALA A 192 4.87 -10.19 7.19
C ALA A 192 5.60 -11.51 7.44
N TYR A 193 6.79 -11.44 8.02
CA TYR A 193 7.63 -12.58 8.40
C TYR A 193 8.00 -12.47 9.87
N ASP A 194 7.89 -13.58 10.60
CA ASP A 194 8.18 -13.67 12.04
C ASP A 194 7.51 -12.58 12.89
N MET A 195 6.29 -12.22 12.49
CA MET A 195 5.45 -11.27 13.19
C MET A 195 4.28 -12.00 13.85
N PRO A 196 3.86 -11.60 15.07
CA PRO A 196 2.62 -12.10 15.65
C PRO A 196 1.44 -11.84 14.69
N SER A 197 0.60 -12.85 14.45
CA SER A 197 -0.52 -12.75 13.50
C SER A 197 -1.44 -11.56 13.80
N ALA A 198 -1.74 -11.31 15.08
CA ALA A 198 -2.55 -10.18 15.51
C ALA A 198 -1.98 -8.80 15.09
N VAL A 199 -0.64 -8.66 15.01
CA VAL A 199 0.00 -7.43 14.53
C VAL A 199 -0.21 -7.28 13.03
N ALA A 200 0.03 -8.35 12.27
CA ALA A 200 -0.12 -8.34 10.81
C ALA A 200 -1.59 -8.15 10.37
N GLU A 201 -2.53 -8.87 11.01
CA GLU A 201 -3.98 -8.73 10.81
C GLU A 201 -4.47 -7.33 11.19
N GLY A 202 -4.06 -6.83 12.36
CA GLY A 202 -4.42 -5.49 12.81
C GLY A 202 -3.94 -4.40 11.86
N ALA A 203 -2.71 -4.52 11.35
CA ALA A 203 -2.16 -3.59 10.36
C ALA A 203 -2.92 -3.66 9.03
N THR A 204 -3.23 -4.88 8.57
CA THR A 204 -4.05 -5.14 7.38
C THR A 204 -5.41 -4.45 7.48
N HIS A 205 -6.13 -4.61 8.60
CA HIS A 205 -7.43 -3.99 8.79
C HIS A 205 -7.37 -2.46 8.85
N ARG A 206 -6.34 -1.87 9.46
CA ARG A 206 -6.16 -0.41 9.50
C ARG A 206 -5.88 0.17 8.11
N VAL A 207 -5.09 -0.52 7.28
CA VAL A 207 -4.90 -0.11 5.87
C VAL A 207 -6.22 -0.22 5.10
N ASN A 208 -6.94 -1.32 5.26
CA ASN A 208 -8.25 -1.53 4.63
C ASN A 208 -9.28 -0.45 5.01
N GLN A 209 -9.24 0.06 6.25
CA GLN A 209 -10.09 1.19 6.67
C GLN A 209 -9.76 2.47 5.91
N ARG A 210 -8.49 2.74 5.60
CA ARG A 210 -8.07 3.94 4.86
C ARG A 210 -8.39 3.86 3.36
N MET A 211 -8.59 2.67 2.81
CA MET A 211 -9.06 2.47 1.43
C MET A 211 -10.55 2.79 1.23
N ASN A 212 -11.31 2.99 2.31
CA ASN A 212 -12.71 3.42 2.25
C ASN A 212 -12.88 4.94 2.06
N LEU A 213 -11.79 5.71 2.07
CA LEU A 213 -11.81 7.15 1.90
C LEU A 213 -11.91 7.56 0.42
#